data_AF-A0A7Y3EAX3-F1
#
_entry.id   AF-A0A7Y3EAX3-F1
#
_cell.length_a   1.000
_cell.length_b   1.000
_cell.length_c   1.000
_cell.angle_alpha   90.00
_cell.angle_beta   90.00
_cell.angle_gamma   90.00
#
_symmetry.space_group_name_H-M   'P 1'
#
loop_
_entity.id
_entity.type
_entity.pdbx_description
1 polymer ?
#
loop_
_entity_poly.entity_id
_entity_poly.type
_entity_poly.pdbx_seq_one_letter_code
_entity_poly.pdbx_strand_id
1 'polypeptide(L)'
;MQIKRWYQVLRRMLMVLTAPFLLYCCASSSLTATWHDQSYAGNNLLRDVLVIAVTEEETSRRLYEDGFVTKLSESGVRGIPSYSLQNSDIEPTKQAVQTAVTMSDARYVLITRHLSTDEKQHYSPPEPIYVDPYYSKMHRYYPLAYREVRYRPGYTYTVTTVSIESNLYDAKTEKLIWSAQSKSVDPNMSQSFFDGLVDVFTKDLKEKKLL
;
A
#
# COMPACT_ATOMS: atom_id res chain seq x y z
N MET A 1 -11.40 -30.89 -45.40
CA MET A 1 -11.80 -29.54 -44.92
C MET A 1 -12.39 -29.54 -43.49
N GLN A 2 -11.99 -30.47 -42.61
CA GLN A 2 -12.54 -30.60 -41.25
C GLN A 2 -11.53 -30.21 -40.15
N ILE A 3 -10.22 -30.36 -40.40
CA ILE A 3 -9.14 -30.14 -39.42
C ILE A 3 -8.95 -28.66 -39.05
N LYS A 4 -9.10 -27.74 -40.02
CA LYS A 4 -8.96 -26.28 -39.77
C LYS A 4 -10.03 -25.72 -38.82
N ARG A 5 -11.22 -26.34 -38.76
CA ARG A 5 -12.33 -25.89 -37.91
C ARG A 5 -12.09 -26.23 -36.43
N TRP A 6 -11.37 -27.32 -36.15
CA TRP A 6 -11.03 -27.76 -34.79
C TRP A 6 -9.92 -26.89 -34.19
N TYR A 7 -8.93 -26.47 -34.98
CA TYR A 7 -7.89 -25.52 -34.54
C TYR A 7 -8.43 -24.13 -34.20
N GLN A 8 -9.45 -23.65 -34.91
CA GLN A 8 -10.07 -22.34 -34.60
C GLN A 8 -10.94 -22.39 -33.34
N VAL A 9 -11.60 -23.52 -33.07
CA VAL A 9 -12.39 -23.72 -31.84
C VAL A 9 -11.46 -23.91 -30.63
N LEU A 10 -10.37 -24.68 -30.75
CA LEU A 10 -9.36 -24.79 -29.68
C LEU A 10 -8.68 -23.46 -29.41
N ARG A 11 -8.33 -22.66 -30.43
CA ARG A 11 -7.71 -21.34 -30.26
C ARG A 11 -8.67 -20.32 -29.63
N ARG A 12 -9.98 -20.41 -29.90
CA ARG A 12 -11.00 -19.59 -29.23
C ARG A 12 -11.27 -20.06 -27.79
N MET A 13 -11.22 -21.36 -27.52
CA MET A 13 -11.30 -21.91 -26.15
C MET A 13 -10.05 -21.54 -25.32
N LEU A 14 -8.85 -21.55 -25.92
CA LEU A 14 -7.61 -21.17 -25.24
C LEU A 14 -7.52 -19.67 -24.93
N MET A 15 -8.22 -18.82 -25.71
CA MET A 15 -8.26 -17.36 -25.53
C MET A 15 -9.36 -16.91 -24.55
N VAL A 16 -10.30 -17.78 -24.19
CA VAL A 16 -11.36 -17.52 -23.19
C VAL A 16 -10.98 -18.08 -21.80
N LEU A 17 -10.02 -19.01 -21.72
CA LEU A 17 -9.57 -19.59 -20.45
C LEU A 17 -8.46 -18.81 -19.73
N THR A 18 -7.94 -17.72 -20.31
CA THR A 18 -6.84 -16.91 -19.74
C THR A 18 -7.31 -15.67 -18.97
N ALA A 19 -8.59 -15.57 -18.63
CA ALA A 19 -9.14 -14.44 -17.89
C ALA A 19 -9.96 -14.86 -16.65
N PRO A 20 -9.36 -15.58 -15.69
CA PRO A 20 -9.84 -15.42 -14.32
C PRO A 20 -8.68 -15.14 -13.35
N PHE A 21 -8.94 -14.26 -12.39
CA PHE A 21 -8.13 -13.95 -11.20
C PHE A 21 -6.91 -13.04 -11.37
N LEU A 22 -7.16 -11.75 -11.58
CA LEU A 22 -6.37 -10.70 -10.92
C LEU A 22 -7.28 -9.80 -10.11
N LEU A 23 -8.07 -10.38 -9.20
CA LEU A 23 -8.60 -9.62 -8.06
C LEU A 23 -7.49 -9.55 -7.03
N TYR A 24 -6.47 -8.73 -7.31
CA TYR A 24 -5.57 -8.28 -6.25
C TYR A 24 -6.42 -7.48 -5.28
N CYS A 25 -6.68 -8.06 -4.10
CA CYS A 25 -7.19 -7.32 -2.96
C CYS A 25 -6.06 -6.40 -2.49
N CYS A 26 -5.88 -5.27 -3.18
CA CYS A 26 -4.99 -4.23 -2.70
C CYS A 26 -5.65 -3.61 -1.48
N ALA A 27 -5.02 -3.72 -0.31
CA ALA A 27 -5.32 -2.85 0.80
C ALA A 27 -5.29 -1.40 0.28
N SER A 28 -6.36 -0.63 0.48
CA SER A 28 -6.45 0.71 -0.08
C SER A 28 -5.68 1.68 0.81
N SER A 29 -4.47 2.06 0.39
CA SER A 29 -3.77 3.22 0.93
C SER A 29 -4.27 4.49 0.23
N SER A 30 -4.43 5.57 0.98
CA SER A 30 -4.82 6.88 0.44
C SER A 30 -4.14 8.02 1.20
N LEU A 31 -3.87 9.13 0.52
CA LEU A 31 -3.34 10.33 1.17
C LEU A 31 -4.43 11.02 1.99
N THR A 32 -4.08 11.43 3.20
CA THR A 32 -4.93 12.26 4.07
C THR A 32 -4.48 13.70 4.15
N ALA A 33 -3.20 13.97 3.91
CA ALA A 33 -2.64 15.32 3.85
C ALA A 33 -1.39 15.32 2.96
N THR A 34 -1.16 16.43 2.25
CA THR A 34 0.05 16.65 1.46
C THR A 34 0.40 18.14 1.43
N TRP A 35 1.69 18.45 1.41
CA TRP A 35 2.24 19.79 1.29
C TRP A 35 3.58 19.76 0.55
N HIS A 36 3.91 20.83 -0.17
CA HIS A 36 5.26 21.08 -0.68
C HIS A 36 5.61 22.56 -0.66
N ASP A 37 6.90 22.85 -0.58
CA ASP A 37 7.44 24.21 -0.63
C ASP A 37 7.27 24.82 -2.02
N GLN A 38 6.43 25.84 -2.15
CA GLN A 38 6.22 26.58 -3.41
C GLN A 38 7.45 27.37 -3.87
N SER A 39 8.33 27.73 -2.94
CA SER A 39 9.57 28.45 -3.22
C SER A 39 10.69 27.53 -3.70
N TYR A 40 10.50 26.22 -3.58
CA TYR A 40 11.39 25.24 -4.17
C TYR A 40 11.26 25.29 -5.69
N ALA A 41 12.12 26.08 -6.31
CA ALA A 41 12.19 26.22 -7.75
C ALA A 41 12.62 24.88 -8.36
N GLY A 42 11.64 24.11 -8.85
CA GLY A 42 11.77 22.78 -9.48
C GLY A 42 12.60 22.72 -10.77
N ASN A 43 13.67 23.50 -10.86
CA ASN A 43 14.67 23.41 -11.94
C ASN A 43 15.55 22.15 -11.78
N ASN A 44 15.65 21.60 -10.57
CA ASN A 44 16.32 20.32 -10.34
C ASN A 44 15.27 19.29 -9.93
N LEU A 45 14.76 18.52 -10.90
CA LEU A 45 14.15 17.22 -10.61
C LEU A 45 15.07 16.46 -9.63
N LEU A 46 14.46 15.69 -8.73
CA LEU A 46 15.23 14.84 -7.82
C LEU A 46 16.20 13.99 -8.65
N ARG A 47 17.47 13.96 -8.26
CA ARG A 47 18.51 13.18 -8.95
C ARG A 47 18.87 11.94 -8.17
N ASP A 48 18.96 12.09 -6.85
CA ASP A 48 19.45 11.08 -5.93
C ASP A 48 18.81 11.28 -4.56
N VAL A 49 18.17 10.22 -4.07
CA VAL A 49 17.34 10.23 -2.86
C VAL A 49 17.73 9.05 -1.98
N LEU A 50 18.21 9.35 -0.78
CA LEU A 50 18.33 8.35 0.29
C LEU A 50 16.95 8.12 0.90
N VAL A 51 16.49 6.87 0.90
CA VAL A 51 15.18 6.47 1.44
C VAL A 51 15.41 5.80 2.80
N ILE A 52 14.82 6.35 3.85
CA ILE A 52 14.94 5.86 5.23
C ILE A 52 13.53 5.56 5.76
N ALA A 53 13.24 4.28 6.03
CA ALA A 53 12.05 3.89 6.78
C ALA A 53 12.41 3.64 8.26
N VAL A 54 11.82 4.45 9.14
CA VAL A 54 12.00 4.35 10.60
C VAL A 54 11.03 3.30 11.14
N THR A 55 11.49 2.06 11.25
CA THR A 55 10.74 0.91 11.78
C THR A 55 11.69 -0.14 12.37
N GLU A 56 11.24 -0.87 13.38
CA GLU A 56 11.97 -2.02 13.97
C GLU A 56 11.79 -3.30 13.13
N GLU A 57 10.79 -3.35 12.25
CA GLU A 57 10.49 -4.54 11.46
C GLU A 57 11.26 -4.52 10.13
N GLU A 58 12.31 -5.33 10.07
CA GLU A 58 13.28 -5.35 8.97
C GLU A 58 12.67 -5.69 7.61
N THR A 59 11.67 -6.59 7.58
CA THR A 59 11.02 -6.98 6.33
C THR A 59 10.28 -5.77 5.75
N SER A 60 9.43 -5.12 6.53
CA SER A 60 8.68 -3.92 6.17
C SER A 60 9.60 -2.80 5.75
N ARG A 61 10.73 -2.61 6.47
CA ARG A 61 11.76 -1.64 6.11
C ARG A 61 12.24 -1.88 4.67
N ARG A 62 12.66 -3.10 4.35
CA ARG A 62 13.17 -3.45 3.02
C ARG A 62 12.10 -3.36 1.94
N LEU A 63 10.93 -3.96 2.15
CA LEU A 63 9.85 -3.95 1.15
C LEU A 63 9.43 -2.51 0.82
N TYR A 64 9.33 -1.64 1.83
CA TYR A 64 9.03 -0.22 1.63
C TYR A 64 10.15 0.52 0.89
N GLU A 65 11.39 0.40 1.37
CA GLU A 65 12.52 1.12 0.76
C GLU A 65 12.79 0.64 -0.68
N ASP A 66 12.71 -0.66 -0.95
CA ASP A 66 12.86 -1.24 -2.29
C ASP A 66 11.77 -0.78 -3.25
N GLY A 67 10.51 -0.77 -2.77
CA GLY A 67 9.39 -0.23 -3.54
C GLY A 67 9.64 1.23 -3.92
N PHE A 68 10.06 2.06 -2.97
CA PHE A 68 10.34 3.47 -3.21
C PHE A 68 11.50 3.67 -4.18
N VAL A 69 12.61 2.95 -4.00
CA VAL A 69 13.78 2.99 -4.89
C VAL A 69 13.40 2.58 -6.30
N THR A 70 12.55 1.56 -6.47
CA THR A 70 12.04 1.13 -7.77
C THR A 70 11.25 2.24 -8.46
N LYS A 71 10.30 2.86 -7.75
CA LYS A 71 9.45 3.94 -8.30
C LYS A 71 10.21 5.23 -8.59
N LEU A 72 11.23 5.55 -7.80
CA LEU A 72 12.17 6.63 -8.08
C LEU A 72 12.96 6.34 -9.36
N SER A 73 13.47 5.12 -9.52
CA SER A 73 14.23 4.70 -10.69
C SER A 73 13.40 4.75 -11.97
N GLU A 74 12.13 4.37 -11.92
CA GLU A 74 11.16 4.54 -13.02
C GLU A 74 11.00 6.00 -13.47
N SER A 75 11.28 6.96 -12.58
CA SER A 75 11.23 8.40 -12.84
C SER A 75 12.61 8.99 -13.15
N GLY A 76 13.63 8.15 -13.35
CA GLY A 76 15.00 8.58 -13.65
C GLY A 76 15.79 9.08 -12.43
N VAL A 77 15.31 8.80 -11.21
CA VAL A 77 15.92 9.22 -9.95
C VAL A 77 16.67 8.04 -9.31
N ARG A 78 17.92 8.25 -8.91
CA ARG A 78 18.70 7.25 -8.17
C ARG A 78 18.16 7.14 -6.75
N GLY A 79 17.39 6.09 -6.45
CA GLY A 79 17.04 5.74 -5.08
C GLY A 79 18.18 4.96 -4.40
N ILE A 80 18.44 5.27 -3.13
CA ILE A 80 19.37 4.51 -2.28
C ILE A 80 18.60 4.06 -1.04
N PRO A 81 18.41 2.75 -0.80
CA PRO A 81 17.77 2.30 0.43
C PRO A 81 18.76 2.38 1.60
N SER A 82 18.31 2.88 2.74
CA SER A 82 19.13 3.05 3.94
C SER A 82 19.71 1.73 4.46
N TYR A 83 18.97 0.63 4.30
CA TYR A 83 19.44 -0.69 4.75
C TYR A 83 20.66 -1.19 3.97
N SER A 84 20.95 -0.63 2.78
CA SER A 84 22.11 -1.00 1.96
C SER A 84 23.41 -0.29 2.37
N LEU A 85 23.32 0.71 3.25
CA LEU A 85 24.47 1.42 3.76
C LEU A 85 25.31 0.52 4.67
N GLN A 86 26.63 0.74 4.68
CA GLN A 86 27.57 -0.02 5.52
C GLN A 86 27.18 0.02 7.01
N ASN A 87 26.62 1.14 7.46
CA ASN A 87 25.91 1.24 8.72
C ASN A 87 24.43 1.48 8.43
N SER A 88 23.66 0.40 8.45
CA SER A 88 22.21 0.40 8.18
C SER A 88 21.36 0.77 9.39
N ASP A 89 21.96 0.84 10.58
CA ASP A 89 21.27 1.24 11.81
C ASP A 89 21.59 2.71 12.11
N ILE A 90 20.69 3.59 11.66
CA ILE A 90 20.87 5.03 11.76
C ILE A 90 20.33 5.48 13.11
N GLU A 91 21.25 5.70 14.06
CA GLU A 91 20.91 6.26 15.36
C GLU A 91 20.10 7.58 15.24
N PRO A 92 19.20 7.88 16.20
CA PRO A 92 18.36 9.08 16.17
C PRO A 92 19.15 10.35 16.57
N THR A 93 20.31 10.55 15.96
CA THR A 93 21.20 11.68 16.17
C THR A 93 21.45 12.39 14.85
N LYS A 94 21.66 13.71 14.92
CA LYS A 94 21.98 14.53 13.73
C LYS A 94 23.20 13.99 12.99
N GLN A 95 24.22 13.56 13.73
CA GLN A 95 25.48 13.06 13.20
C GLN A 95 25.32 11.74 12.43
N ALA A 96 24.51 10.82 12.94
CA ALA A 96 24.25 9.55 12.26
C ALA A 96 23.49 9.76 10.94
N VAL A 97 22.46 10.61 10.94
CA VAL A 97 21.74 10.96 9.70
C VAL A 97 22.68 11.63 8.70
N GLN A 98 23.50 12.60 9.12
CA GLN A 98 24.48 13.24 8.24
C GLN A 98 25.52 12.25 7.69
N THR A 99 25.92 11.27 8.49
CA THR A 99 26.82 10.19 8.07
C THR A 99 26.17 9.32 6.99
N ALA A 100 24.91 8.91 7.21
CA ALA A 100 24.15 8.13 6.24
C ALA A 100 24.00 8.88 4.89
N VAL A 101 23.65 10.17 4.95
CA VAL A 101 23.59 11.05 3.76
C VAL A 101 24.93 11.07 3.03
N THR A 102 26.03 11.30 3.76
CA THR A 102 27.38 11.36 3.18
C THR A 102 27.77 10.04 2.54
N MET A 103 27.49 8.91 3.19
CA MET A 103 27.77 7.58 2.66
C MET A 103 26.94 7.24 1.42
N SER A 104 25.69 7.70 1.38
CA SER A 104 24.80 7.50 0.24
C SER A 104 25.12 8.39 -0.96
N ASP A 105 25.92 9.44 -0.76
CA ASP A 105 26.15 10.52 -1.74
C ASP A 105 24.83 11.08 -2.28
N ALA A 106 23.82 11.21 -1.40
CA ALA A 106 22.48 11.66 -1.77
C ALA A 106 22.28 13.17 -1.47
N ARG A 107 21.65 13.87 -2.41
CA ARG A 107 21.29 15.28 -2.39
C ARG A 107 20.03 15.52 -1.59
N TYR A 108 19.15 14.51 -1.57
CA TYR A 108 17.85 14.53 -0.92
C TYR A 108 17.69 13.32 -0.01
N VAL A 109 16.90 13.47 1.04
CA VAL A 109 16.58 12.40 1.99
C VAL A 109 15.08 12.32 2.14
N LEU A 110 14.54 11.13 1.91
CA LEU A 110 13.14 10.80 2.18
C LEU A 110 13.09 9.96 3.46
N ILE A 111 12.42 10.48 4.48
CA ILE A 111 12.28 9.81 5.78
C ILE A 111 10.81 9.50 6.00
N THR A 112 10.52 8.24 6.28
CA THR A 112 9.16 7.75 6.52
C THR A 112 9.05 7.18 7.92
N ARG A 113 7.96 7.52 8.61
CA ARG A 113 7.65 7.04 9.96
C ARG A 113 6.19 6.60 10.08
N HIS A 114 5.97 5.68 11.02
CA HIS A 114 4.64 5.37 11.53
C HIS A 114 4.09 6.56 12.36
N LEU A 115 2.81 6.90 12.17
CA LEU A 115 2.11 7.94 12.93
C LEU A 115 1.20 7.36 14.01
N SER A 116 0.32 6.45 13.62
CA SER A 116 -0.70 5.86 14.50
C SER A 116 -1.17 4.53 13.97
N THR A 117 -1.62 3.67 14.88
CA THR A 117 -2.44 2.50 14.59
C THR A 117 -3.73 2.64 15.38
N ASP A 118 -4.85 2.74 14.67
CA ASP A 118 -6.18 2.90 15.26
C ASP A 118 -6.99 1.63 15.05
N GLU A 119 -7.41 0.96 16.13
CA GLU A 119 -8.24 -0.24 16.08
C GLU A 119 -9.67 0.05 16.50
N LYS A 120 -10.65 -0.42 15.72
CA LYS A 120 -12.08 -0.28 16.03
C LYS A 120 -12.76 -1.63 15.95
N GLN A 121 -13.44 -2.01 17.03
CA GLN A 121 -14.29 -3.19 17.03
C GLN A 121 -15.65 -2.87 16.39
N HIS A 122 -16.06 -3.75 15.49
CA HIS A 122 -17.35 -3.71 14.81
C HIS A 122 -18.11 -4.99 15.14
N TYR A 123 -19.41 -4.86 15.38
CA TYR A 123 -20.30 -5.99 15.57
C TYR A 123 -21.16 -6.18 14.33
N SER A 124 -21.04 -7.35 13.70
CA SER A 124 -21.95 -7.78 12.65
C SER A 124 -23.08 -8.59 13.29
N PRO A 125 -24.32 -8.07 13.31
CA PRO A 125 -25.44 -8.80 13.90
C PRO A 125 -25.77 -10.05 13.07
N PRO A 126 -26.34 -11.10 13.69
CA PRO A 126 -26.83 -12.25 12.94
C PRO A 126 -27.96 -11.85 11.99
N GLU A 127 -28.10 -12.56 10.88
CA GLU A 127 -29.27 -12.40 10.01
C GLU A 127 -30.54 -12.80 10.78
N PRO A 128 -31.58 -11.95 10.81
CA PRO A 128 -32.81 -12.27 11.52
C PRO A 128 -33.52 -13.45 10.84
N ILE A 129 -33.70 -14.54 11.59
CA ILE A 129 -34.56 -15.65 11.15
C ILE A 129 -36.01 -15.24 11.45
N TYR A 130 -36.73 -14.83 10.40
CA TYR A 130 -38.18 -14.66 10.53
C TYR A 130 -38.88 -16.02 10.42
N VAL A 131 -39.43 -16.50 11.52
CA VAL A 131 -40.12 -17.77 11.57
C VAL A 131 -41.61 -17.55 11.25
N ASP A 132 -42.09 -18.05 10.10
CA ASP A 132 -43.54 -18.06 9.78
C ASP A 132 -44.19 -19.20 10.58
N PRO A 133 -45.08 -18.93 11.57
CA PRO A 133 -45.69 -19.97 12.39
C PRO A 133 -46.56 -20.98 11.59
N TYR A 134 -46.81 -20.73 10.29
CA TYR A 134 -47.58 -21.59 9.41
C TYR A 134 -46.69 -22.42 8.47
N TYR A 135 -45.97 -23.40 9.01
CA TYR A 135 -45.12 -24.35 8.26
C TYR A 135 -45.88 -25.44 7.50
N SER A 136 -47.22 -25.39 7.46
CA SER A 136 -48.06 -26.46 6.93
C SER A 136 -47.95 -26.68 5.42
N LYS A 137 -47.26 -25.77 4.70
CA LYS A 137 -47.06 -25.87 3.24
C LYS A 137 -45.56 -25.96 2.90
N MET A 138 -45.19 -26.94 2.08
CA MET A 138 -43.81 -27.20 1.65
C MET A 138 -43.11 -25.96 1.08
N HIS A 139 -43.81 -25.14 0.28
CA HIS A 139 -43.26 -23.94 -0.34
C HIS A 139 -42.92 -22.82 0.67
N ARG A 140 -43.43 -22.88 1.90
CA ARG A 140 -43.07 -21.97 3.00
C ARG A 140 -41.98 -22.56 3.88
N TYR A 141 -42.01 -23.88 4.08
CA TYR A 141 -41.05 -24.59 4.92
C TYR A 141 -39.65 -24.66 4.31
N TYR A 142 -39.53 -24.95 3.00
CA TYR A 142 -38.21 -25.11 2.37
C TYR A 142 -37.34 -23.83 2.42
N PRO A 143 -37.85 -22.61 2.12
CA PRO A 143 -37.08 -21.38 2.29
C PRO A 143 -36.67 -21.10 3.73
N LEU A 144 -37.54 -21.42 4.71
CA LEU A 144 -37.24 -21.29 6.13
C LEU A 144 -36.09 -22.22 6.54
N ALA A 145 -36.23 -23.52 6.27
CA ALA A 145 -35.21 -24.53 6.60
C ALA A 145 -33.88 -24.24 5.88
N TYR A 146 -33.93 -23.79 4.63
CA TYR A 146 -32.74 -23.37 3.88
C TYR A 146 -32.02 -22.19 4.56
N ARG A 147 -32.77 -21.20 5.06
CA ARG A 147 -32.21 -20.05 5.79
C ARG A 147 -31.66 -20.45 7.15
N GLU A 148 -32.34 -21.32 7.90
CA GLU A 148 -31.89 -21.80 9.21
C GLU A 148 -30.55 -22.56 9.12
N VAL A 149 -30.39 -23.45 8.13
CA VAL A 149 -29.13 -24.17 7.91
C VAL A 149 -28.01 -23.24 7.40
N ARG A 150 -28.37 -22.09 6.82
CA ARG A 150 -27.43 -21.05 6.36
C ARG A 150 -27.26 -19.92 7.37
N TYR A 151 -27.79 -20.08 8.58
CA TYR A 151 -27.68 -19.09 9.63
C TYR A 151 -26.22 -18.73 9.90
N ARG A 152 -25.92 -17.43 9.89
CA ARG A 152 -24.62 -16.89 10.27
C ARG A 152 -24.78 -16.24 11.64
N PRO A 153 -24.11 -16.77 12.69
CA PRO A 153 -24.13 -16.12 13.99
C PRO A 153 -23.51 -14.73 13.89
N GLY A 154 -23.97 -13.82 14.75
CA GLY A 154 -23.31 -12.52 14.88
C GLY A 154 -21.87 -12.69 15.33
N TYR A 155 -20.99 -11.83 14.86
CA TYR A 155 -19.58 -11.87 15.22
C TYR A 155 -19.02 -10.46 15.34
N THR A 156 -18.02 -10.33 16.21
CA THR A 156 -17.22 -9.11 16.32
C THR A 156 -15.98 -9.26 15.44
N TYR A 157 -15.60 -8.18 14.76
CA TYR A 157 -14.35 -8.09 14.02
C TYR A 157 -13.67 -6.75 14.30
N THR A 158 -12.35 -6.72 14.26
CA THR A 158 -11.56 -5.49 14.44
C THR A 158 -11.15 -4.96 13.08
N VAL A 159 -11.30 -3.66 12.88
CA VAL A 159 -10.76 -2.91 11.74
C VAL A 159 -9.58 -2.10 12.24
N THR A 160 -8.41 -2.30 11.64
CA THR A 160 -7.15 -1.63 11.98
C THR A 160 -6.82 -0.60 10.90
N THR A 161 -6.59 0.65 11.29
CA THR A 161 -6.15 1.72 10.39
C THR A 161 -4.73 2.15 10.75
N VAL A 162 -3.80 2.06 9.80
CA VAL A 162 -2.41 2.48 9.97
C VAL A 162 -2.18 3.79 9.25
N SER A 163 -1.63 4.77 9.97
CA SER A 163 -1.26 6.09 9.44
C SER A 163 0.26 6.19 9.30
N ILE A 164 0.75 6.63 8.13
CA ILE A 164 2.18 6.75 7.81
C ILE A 164 2.46 8.15 7.24
N GLU A 165 3.57 8.76 7.65
CA GLU A 165 4.06 10.04 7.14
C GLU A 165 5.40 9.85 6.43
N SER A 166 5.55 10.47 5.27
CA SER A 166 6.82 10.55 4.53
C SER A 166 7.16 12.00 4.26
N ASN A 167 8.41 12.38 4.56
CA ASN A 167 8.93 13.73 4.43
C ASN A 167 10.20 13.71 3.57
N LEU A 168 10.30 14.63 2.61
CA LEU A 168 11.44 14.80 1.72
C LEU A 168 12.19 16.08 2.08
N TYR A 169 13.50 15.96 2.29
CA TYR A 169 14.38 17.04 2.69
C TYR A 169 15.49 17.29 1.67
N ASP A 170 15.89 18.56 1.57
CA ASP A 170 17.13 18.97 0.95
C ASP A 170 18.29 18.69 1.93
N ALA A 171 19.17 17.73 1.61
CA ALA A 171 20.20 17.28 2.57
C ALA A 171 21.24 18.36 2.91
N LYS A 172 21.51 19.29 1.98
CA LYS A 172 22.46 20.39 2.15
C LYS A 172 21.93 21.50 3.05
N THR A 173 20.65 21.86 2.88
CA THR A 173 20.03 22.99 3.60
C THR A 173 19.20 22.53 4.80
N GLU A 174 18.99 21.23 4.96
CA GLU A 174 18.13 20.60 5.97
C GLU A 174 16.65 21.05 5.88
N LYS A 175 16.25 21.66 4.76
CA LYS A 175 14.89 22.17 4.56
C LYS A 175 13.94 21.07 4.08
N LEU A 176 12.72 21.09 4.61
CA LEU A 176 11.62 20.26 4.15
C LEU A 176 11.12 20.77 2.79
N ILE A 177 11.12 19.89 1.78
CA ILE A 177 10.66 20.17 0.41
C ILE A 177 9.23 19.68 0.23
N TRP A 178 8.90 18.51 0.77
CA TRP A 178 7.60 17.86 0.61
C TRP A 178 7.26 17.00 1.82
N SER A 179 5.97 16.89 2.13
CA SER A 179 5.45 16.05 3.20
C SER A 179 4.11 15.49 2.78
N ALA A 180 3.88 14.21 3.05
CA ALA A 180 2.56 13.59 2.88
C ALA A 180 2.27 12.59 3.99
N GLN A 181 0.99 12.52 4.34
CA GLN A 181 0.43 11.54 5.27
C GLN A 181 -0.55 10.64 4.53
N SER A 182 -0.52 9.36 4.86
CA SER A 182 -1.40 8.35 4.30
C SER A 182 -2.12 7.57 5.38
N LYS A 183 -3.24 6.95 5.01
CA LYS A 183 -3.95 5.95 5.81
C LYS A 183 -4.21 4.70 5.01
N SER A 184 -4.08 3.56 5.67
CA SER A 184 -4.33 2.23 5.11
C SER A 184 -5.23 1.45 6.06
N VAL A 185 -6.31 0.87 5.52
CA VAL A 185 -7.31 0.10 6.29
C VAL A 185 -7.05 -1.39 6.13
N ASP A 186 -7.04 -2.11 7.25
CA ASP A 186 -6.71 -3.52 7.38
C ASP A 186 -5.50 -3.94 6.54
N PRO A 187 -4.35 -3.23 6.65
CA PRO A 187 -3.20 -3.54 5.84
C PRO A 187 -2.63 -4.91 6.24
N ASN A 188 -2.49 -5.80 5.26
CA ASN A 188 -1.55 -6.91 5.39
C ASN A 188 -0.16 -6.38 5.04
N MET A 189 0.85 -6.56 5.89
CA MET A 189 2.22 -6.05 5.64
C MET A 189 2.94 -6.87 4.55
N SER A 190 2.31 -6.98 3.38
CA SER A 190 2.75 -7.71 2.20
C SER A 190 3.49 -6.78 1.23
N GLN A 191 4.24 -7.35 0.28
CA GLN A 191 4.85 -6.57 -0.81
C GLN A 191 3.80 -5.70 -1.53
N SER A 192 2.64 -6.27 -1.89
CA SER A 192 1.59 -5.52 -2.60
C SER A 192 1.03 -4.34 -1.82
N PHE A 193 1.03 -4.42 -0.49
CA PHE A 193 0.65 -3.29 0.36
C PHE A 193 1.70 -2.17 0.27
N PHE A 194 2.98 -2.51 0.43
CA PHE A 194 4.05 -1.52 0.35
C PHE A 194 4.16 -0.89 -1.05
N ASP A 195 4.00 -1.68 -2.11
CA ASP A 195 3.95 -1.18 -3.49
C ASP A 195 2.81 -0.16 -3.66
N GLY A 196 1.60 -0.48 -3.17
CA GLY A 196 0.46 0.43 -3.23
C GLY A 196 0.64 1.69 -2.39
N LEU A 197 1.25 1.59 -1.21
CA LEU A 197 1.58 2.73 -0.36
C LEU A 197 2.59 3.67 -1.02
N VAL A 198 3.67 3.10 -1.58
CA VAL A 198 4.70 3.85 -2.30
C VAL A 198 4.12 4.49 -3.57
N ASP A 199 3.25 3.80 -4.30
CA ASP A 199 2.56 4.34 -5.48
C ASP A 199 1.78 5.61 -5.13
N VAL A 200 1.09 5.62 -3.99
CA VAL A 200 0.34 6.77 -3.52
C VAL A 200 1.25 7.97 -3.24
N PHE A 201 2.40 7.77 -2.57
CA PHE A 201 3.35 8.84 -2.30
C PHE A 201 4.05 9.36 -3.57
N THR A 202 4.53 8.46 -4.42
CA THR A 202 5.25 8.83 -5.64
C THR A 202 4.34 9.47 -6.68
N LYS A 203 3.05 9.10 -6.72
CA LYS A 203 2.06 9.81 -7.52
C LYS A 203 1.93 11.28 -7.10
N ASP A 204 1.85 11.56 -5.80
CA ASP A 204 1.76 12.95 -5.34
C ASP A 204 3.05 13.72 -5.58
N LEU A 205 4.23 13.11 -5.41
CA LEU A 205 5.51 13.71 -5.81
C LEU A 205 5.52 14.12 -7.30
N LYS A 206 5.00 13.27 -8.20
CA LYS A 206 4.82 13.58 -9.63
C LYS A 206 3.82 14.72 -9.85
N GLU A 207 2.69 14.71 -9.15
CA GLU A 207 1.70 15.80 -9.21
C GLU A 207 2.28 17.14 -8.76
N LYS A 208 3.20 17.14 -7.78
CA LYS A 208 3.95 18.32 -7.32
C LYS A 208 5.16 18.66 -8.21
N LYS A 209 5.41 17.91 -9.29
CA LYS A 209 6.55 18.08 -10.21
C LYS A 209 7.91 17.99 -9.52
N LEU A 210 8.02 17.11 -8.52
CA LEU A 210 9.27 16.78 -7.84
C LEU A 210 9.93 15.53 -8.46
N LEU A 211 9.15 14.72 -9.18
CA LEU A 211 9.57 13.58 -10.00
C LEU A 211 9.19 13.78 -11.46
#